data_AF-A0A9W9A6U3-F1
#
_entry.id   AF-A0A9W9A6U3-F1
#
_cell.length_a   1.000
_cell.length_b   1.000
_cell.length_c   1.000
_cell.angle_alpha   90.00
_cell.angle_beta   90.00
_cell.angle_gamma   90.00
#
_symmetry.space_group_name_H-M   'P 1'
#
loop_
_entity.id
_entity.type
_entity.pdbx_description
1 polymer ?
#
loop_
_entity_poly.entity_id
_entity_poly.type
_entity_poly.pdbx_seq_one_letter_code
_entity_poly.pdbx_strand_id
1 'polypeptide(L)'
;MIQASEILGCVPSDQRIFVENEPIFSDQHVHLVHPLPVPWSSLVPVIANELHLEIVQYEDWLDKLLSTGDTKEMHLVPFFQNISKVWGFAENREAFGMPKLEQRLALAASKTLRDSHEIQIADSKNWSEYWRKMGIL
;
A
#
# COMPACT_ATOMS: atom_id res chain seq x y z
N MET A 1 -11.67 9.33 2.73
CA MET A 1 -10.50 8.60 2.18
C MET A 1 -10.07 7.55 3.19
N ILE A 2 -10.01 6.27 2.76
CA ILE A 2 -9.59 5.17 3.61
C ILE A 2 -8.07 5.28 3.83
N GLN A 3 -7.63 5.68 5.02
CA GLN A 3 -6.32 5.28 5.51
C GLN A 3 -6.26 5.06 7.05
N ALA A 4 -5.64 3.98 7.50
CA ALA A 4 -5.38 3.71 8.92
C ALA A 4 -4.22 4.57 9.48
N SER A 5 -3.47 5.23 8.59
CA SER A 5 -2.34 6.13 8.81
C SER A 5 -2.03 6.84 7.51
N GLU A 6 -1.21 7.89 7.51
CA GLU A 6 -0.97 8.65 6.28
C GLU A 6 -0.03 7.96 5.29
N ILE A 7 0.71 6.92 5.70
CA ILE A 7 1.95 6.53 5.02
C ILE A 7 1.85 5.15 4.34
N LEU A 8 2.31 5.04 3.08
CA LEU A 8 2.37 3.80 2.28
C LEU A 8 3.79 3.22 2.22
N GLY A 9 3.97 1.97 2.69
CA GLY A 9 5.26 1.24 2.73
C GLY A 9 5.49 0.23 1.59
N CYS A 10 4.79 0.34 0.46
CA CYS A 10 4.88 -0.63 -0.63
C CYS A 10 6.26 -0.62 -1.30
N VAL A 11 6.83 -1.81 -1.52
CA VAL A 11 8.08 -1.99 -2.25
C VAL A 11 7.76 -2.17 -3.74
N PRO A 12 8.26 -1.32 -4.66
CA PRO A 12 8.08 -1.54 -6.09
C PRO A 12 8.66 -2.90 -6.51
N SER A 13 7.96 -3.60 -7.41
CA SER A 13 8.39 -4.91 -7.91
C SER A 13 9.57 -4.80 -8.88
N ASP A 14 10.74 -4.35 -8.40
CA ASP A 14 11.99 -4.57 -9.11
C ASP A 14 12.53 -5.95 -8.71
N GLN A 15 12.83 -6.79 -9.70
CA GLN A 15 13.37 -8.14 -9.55
C GLN A 15 14.78 -8.17 -8.92
N ARG A 16 15.32 -7.02 -8.50
CA ARG A 16 16.68 -6.86 -7.97
C ARG A 16 16.77 -6.75 -6.46
N ILE A 17 15.69 -6.95 -5.71
CA ILE A 17 15.76 -7.06 -4.24
C ILE A 17 16.26 -8.47 -3.88
N PHE A 18 17.45 -8.80 -4.36
CA PHE A 18 18.24 -9.88 -3.79
C PHE A 18 18.96 -9.30 -2.58
N VAL A 19 18.84 -9.98 -1.45
CA VAL A 19 19.71 -9.73 -0.30
C VAL A 19 21.11 -10.17 -0.76
N GLU A 20 21.89 -9.22 -1.29
CA GLU A 20 23.13 -9.47 -2.05
C GLU A 20 24.31 -9.96 -1.21
N ASN A 21 24.10 -10.38 0.04
CA ASN A 21 25.09 -11.11 0.83
C ASN A 21 24.33 -12.07 1.73
N GLU A 22 24.73 -13.36 1.77
CA GLU A 22 24.34 -14.31 2.82
C GLU A 22 24.68 -13.67 4.18
N PRO A 23 23.70 -13.15 4.94
CA PRO A 23 23.99 -12.69 6.26
C PRO A 23 23.92 -13.90 7.19
N ILE A 24 24.83 -13.96 8.15
CA ILE A 24 24.85 -14.98 9.21
C ILE A 24 23.64 -14.74 10.15
N PHE A 25 22.45 -15.06 9.68
CA PHE A 25 21.18 -14.93 10.39
C PHE A 25 20.39 -16.22 10.19
N SER A 26 21.01 -17.34 10.54
CA SER A 26 20.44 -18.69 10.35
C SER A 26 19.05 -18.88 11.00
N ASP A 27 18.61 -17.97 11.89
CA ASP A 27 17.31 -18.02 12.59
C ASP A 27 16.60 -16.65 12.71
N GLN A 28 16.98 -15.62 11.91
CA GLN A 28 16.44 -14.27 12.09
C GLN A 28 15.47 -13.86 10.97
N HIS A 29 14.25 -13.46 11.35
CA HIS A 29 13.26 -12.93 10.42
C HIS A 29 13.63 -11.49 9.99
N VAL A 30 13.55 -11.22 8.69
CA VAL A 30 13.82 -9.90 8.10
C VAL A 30 12.53 -9.36 7.50
N HIS A 31 12.13 -8.15 7.91
CA HIS A 31 10.98 -7.47 7.33
C HIS A 31 11.40 -6.66 6.10
N LEU A 32 10.91 -7.05 4.93
CA LEU A 32 11.11 -6.31 3.68
C LEU A 32 9.96 -5.33 3.49
N VAL A 33 10.22 -4.06 3.82
CA VAL A 33 9.27 -2.95 3.68
C VAL A 33 10.01 -1.76 3.06
N HIS A 34 9.31 -0.90 2.34
CA HIS A 34 9.92 0.24 1.67
C HIS A 34 10.52 1.22 2.70
N PRO A 35 11.77 1.68 2.53
CA PRO A 35 12.44 2.53 3.52
C PRO A 35 12.01 3.99 3.49
N LEU A 36 11.48 4.44 2.35
CA LEU A 36 11.06 5.82 2.15
C LEU A 36 9.57 5.85 1.86
N PRO A 37 8.72 5.75 2.88
CA PRO A 37 7.31 5.59 2.68
C PRO A 37 6.66 6.96 2.44
N VAL A 38 5.64 7.02 1.58
CA VAL A 38 5.06 8.30 1.13
C VAL A 38 3.64 8.49 1.64
N PRO A 39 3.16 9.73 1.83
CA PRO A 39 1.78 9.96 2.20
C PRO A 39 0.81 9.43 1.13
N TRP A 40 -0.14 8.58 1.50
CA TRP A 40 -1.19 8.07 0.61
C TRP A 40 -2.01 9.21 -0.01
N SER A 41 -2.25 10.28 0.77
CA SER A 41 -2.87 11.52 0.30
C SER A 41 -2.12 12.20 -0.87
N SER A 42 -0.83 11.91 -1.07
CA SER A 42 -0.07 12.41 -2.21
C SER A 42 -0.31 11.61 -3.51
N LEU A 43 -0.70 10.33 -3.40
CA LEU A 43 -0.86 9.44 -4.55
C LEU A 43 -2.33 9.31 -4.99
N VAL A 44 -3.27 9.26 -4.05
CA VAL A 44 -4.70 9.03 -4.34
C VAL A 44 -5.29 10.04 -5.32
N PRO A 45 -5.04 11.35 -5.22
CA PRO A 45 -5.62 12.32 -6.15
C PRO A 45 -5.19 12.07 -7.60
N VAL A 46 -3.97 11.58 -7.80
CA VAL A 46 -3.46 11.22 -9.12
C VAL A 46 -4.24 10.04 -9.68
N ILE A 47 -4.38 8.96 -8.90
CA ILE A 47 -5.12 7.76 -9.31
C ILE A 47 -6.59 8.09 -9.57
N ALA A 48 -7.23 8.86 -8.70
CA ALA A 48 -8.62 9.29 -8.85
C ALA A 48 -8.82 10.07 -10.15
N ASN A 49 -7.91 10.99 -10.48
CA ASN A 49 -7.96 11.75 -11.73
C ASN A 49 -7.76 10.85 -12.96
N GLU A 50 -6.78 9.94 -12.92
CA GLU A 50 -6.53 8.98 -14.02
C GLU A 50 -7.74 8.07 -14.26
N LEU A 51 -8.50 7.73 -13.23
CA LEU A 51 -9.70 6.87 -13.32
C LEU A 51 -11.01 7.64 -13.48
N HIS A 52 -10.98 8.98 -13.49
CA HIS A 52 -12.16 9.85 -13.46
C HIS A 52 -13.13 9.53 -12.30
N LEU A 53 -12.57 9.23 -11.12
CA LEU A 53 -13.31 8.93 -9.90
C LEU A 53 -13.31 10.11 -8.94
N GLU A 54 -14.42 10.28 -8.24
CA GLU A 54 -14.55 11.23 -7.13
C GLU A 54 -14.03 10.60 -5.83
N ILE A 55 -13.21 11.35 -5.08
CA ILE A 55 -12.77 10.94 -3.75
C ILE A 55 -13.87 11.28 -2.74
N VAL A 56 -14.42 10.26 -2.09
CA VAL A 56 -15.49 10.40 -1.10
C VAL A 56 -15.03 10.04 0.31
N GLN A 57 -15.89 10.34 1.29
CA GLN A 57 -15.69 9.83 2.65
C GLN A 57 -15.88 8.33 2.69
N TYR A 58 -15.22 7.71 3.66
CA TYR A 58 -15.15 6.26 3.70
C TYR A 58 -16.51 5.64 4.04
N GLU A 59 -17.18 6.24 5.01
CA GLU A 59 -18.48 5.83 5.52
C GLU A 59 -19.52 5.87 4.39
N ASP A 60 -19.53 6.98 3.63
CA ASP A 60 -20.40 7.15 2.47
C ASP A 60 -20.13 6.11 1.38
N TRP A 61 -18.86 5.78 1.15
CA TRP A 61 -18.47 4.74 0.18
C TRP A 61 -18.89 3.34 0.64
N LEU A 62 -18.67 3.02 1.91
CA LEU A 62 -18.99 1.71 2.47
C LEU A 62 -20.50 1.47 2.48
N ASP A 63 -21.29 2.48 2.86
CA ASP A 63 -22.76 2.40 2.83
C ASP A 63 -23.28 2.19 1.40
N LYS A 64 -22.70 2.89 0.42
CA LYS A 64 -23.00 2.65 -1.00
C LYS A 64 -22.61 1.25 -1.45
N LEU A 65 -21.44 0.76 -1.06
CA LEU A 65 -20.99 -0.59 -1.39
C LEU A 65 -21.94 -1.66 -0.84
N LEU A 66 -22.35 -1.52 0.42
CA LEU A 66 -23.27 -2.45 1.09
C LEU A 66 -24.69 -2.43 0.50
N SER A 67 -25.11 -1.30 -0.08
CA SER A 67 -26.42 -1.18 -0.72
C SER A 67 -26.45 -1.63 -2.19
N THR A 68 -25.29 -1.89 -2.81
CA THR A 68 -25.20 -2.27 -4.24
C THR A 68 -25.70 -3.70 -4.53
N GLY A 69 -25.88 -4.54 -3.49
CA GLY A 69 -26.31 -5.93 -3.64
C GLY A 69 -25.18 -6.86 -4.09
N ASP A 70 -25.49 -8.13 -4.34
CA ASP A 70 -24.48 -9.20 -4.48
C ASP A 70 -23.64 -9.03 -5.76
N THR A 71 -22.36 -8.68 -5.60
CA THR A 71 -21.37 -8.56 -6.67
C THR A 71 -20.25 -9.58 -6.47
N LYS A 72 -19.49 -9.91 -7.52
CA LYS A 72 -18.37 -10.87 -7.42
C LYS A 72 -17.30 -10.41 -6.42
N GLU A 73 -17.19 -9.10 -6.17
CA GLU A 73 -16.28 -8.46 -5.22
C GLU A 73 -16.80 -8.44 -3.77
N MET A 74 -18.03 -8.87 -3.51
CA MET A 74 -18.65 -8.81 -2.18
C MET A 74 -17.85 -9.60 -1.12
N HIS A 75 -17.03 -10.56 -1.53
CA HIS A 75 -16.09 -11.27 -0.65
C HIS A 75 -15.06 -10.35 0.04
N LEU A 76 -14.82 -9.14 -0.47
CA LEU A 76 -13.94 -8.14 0.14
C LEU A 76 -14.66 -7.28 1.19
N VAL A 77 -15.99 -7.27 1.24
CA VAL A 77 -16.75 -6.44 2.19
C VAL A 77 -16.40 -6.72 3.65
N PRO A 78 -16.23 -7.97 4.12
CA PRO A 78 -15.82 -8.23 5.49
C PRO A 78 -14.48 -7.58 5.85
N PHE A 79 -13.55 -7.48 4.89
CA PHE A 79 -12.28 -6.78 5.10
C PHE A 79 -12.49 -5.28 5.35
N PHE A 80 -13.25 -4.59 4.50
CA PHE A 80 -13.54 -3.16 4.68
C PHE A 80 -14.37 -2.89 5.94
N GLN A 81 -15.38 -3.71 6.24
CA GLN A 81 -16.13 -3.58 7.49
C GLN A 81 -15.27 -3.79 8.74
N ASN A 82 -14.20 -4.58 8.66
CA ASN A 82 -13.29 -4.76 9.79
C ASN A 82 -12.27 -3.62 9.87
N ILE A 83 -11.79 -3.10 8.73
CA ILE A 83 -10.86 -1.98 8.73
C ILE A 83 -11.53 -0.74 9.36
N SER A 84 -12.82 -0.49 9.12
CA SER A 84 -13.56 0.62 9.74
C SER A 84 -13.61 0.55 11.28
N LYS A 85 -13.70 -0.67 11.84
CA LYS A 85 -13.81 -0.89 13.29
C LYS A 85 -12.48 -0.74 14.03
N VAL A 86 -11.36 -0.89 13.32
CA VAL A 86 -10.00 -0.83 13.89
C VAL A 86 -9.48 0.62 13.91
N TRP A 87 -10.21 1.58 13.34
CA TRP A 87 -9.71 2.93 13.09
C TRP A 87 -10.01 3.91 14.22
N GLY A 88 -8.97 4.13 15.03
CA GLY A 88 -8.50 5.46 15.40
C GLY A 88 -7.09 5.63 14.85
N PHE A 89 -6.55 6.85 14.77
CA PHE A 89 -5.16 7.12 14.37
C PHE A 89 -4.18 6.34 15.25
N ALA A 90 -3.89 5.10 14.88
CA ALA A 90 -2.96 4.25 15.61
C ALA A 90 -1.56 4.61 15.13
N GLU A 91 -0.79 5.29 15.98
CA GLU A 91 0.57 5.79 15.70
C GLU A 91 1.50 4.74 15.07
N ASN A 92 1.22 3.45 15.29
CA ASN A 92 2.01 2.30 14.87
C ASN A 92 1.46 1.54 13.64
N ARG A 93 0.62 2.16 12.81
CA ARG A 93 0.12 1.55 11.56
C ARG A 93 0.46 2.37 10.30
N GLU A 94 0.41 1.71 9.15
CA GLU A 94 0.50 2.26 7.79
C GLU A 94 -0.90 2.48 7.19
N ALA A 95 -0.99 3.12 6.01
CA ALA A 95 -2.24 3.55 5.40
C ALA A 95 -3.29 2.44 5.22
N PHE A 96 -2.88 1.19 5.05
CA PHE A 96 -3.81 0.07 4.93
C PHE A 96 -3.94 -0.77 6.21
N GLY A 97 -3.60 -0.20 7.37
CA GLY A 97 -3.78 -0.85 8.66
C GLY A 97 -2.68 -1.85 9.02
N MET A 98 -1.65 -1.97 8.18
CA MET A 98 -0.48 -2.81 8.47
C MET A 98 0.32 -2.21 9.63
N PRO A 99 0.87 -3.01 10.55
CA PRO A 99 1.78 -2.50 11.58
C PRO A 99 3.04 -1.89 10.94
N LYS A 100 3.57 -0.82 11.53
CA LYS A 100 4.92 -0.34 11.18
C LYS A 100 5.95 -1.40 11.60
N LEU A 101 6.78 -1.83 10.66
CA LEU A 101 7.77 -2.88 10.88
C LEU A 101 9.18 -2.30 11.01
N GLU A 102 10.00 -2.90 11.89
CA GLU A 102 11.44 -2.58 11.97
C GLU A 102 12.14 -3.10 10.71
N GLN A 103 12.94 -2.24 10.07
CA GLN A 103 13.64 -2.54 8.82
C GLN A 103 15.16 -2.62 8.97
N ARG A 104 15.70 -2.51 10.20
CA ARG A 104 17.15 -2.39 10.46
C ARG A 104 17.96 -3.52 9.82
N LEU A 105 17.50 -4.77 9.94
CA LEU A 105 18.18 -5.93 9.35
C LEU A 105 18.11 -5.92 7.82
N ALA A 106 16.96 -5.57 7.25
CA ALA A 106 16.77 -5.47 5.80
C ALA A 106 17.69 -4.41 5.19
N LEU A 107 17.74 -3.24 5.83
CA LEU A 107 18.59 -2.14 5.41
C LEU A 107 20.07 -2.44 5.63
N ALA A 108 20.47 -3.19 6.65
CA ALA A 108 21.86 -3.60 6.79
C ALA A 108 22.27 -4.58 5.66
N ALA A 109 21.39 -5.50 5.30
CA ALA A 109 21.70 -6.59 4.39
C ALA A 109 21.59 -6.23 2.89
N SER A 110 20.72 -5.29 2.51
CA SER A 110 20.48 -4.94 1.10
C SER A 110 20.89 -3.51 0.77
N LYS A 111 21.87 -3.36 -0.12
CA LYS A 111 22.24 -2.05 -0.69
C LYS A 111 21.13 -1.50 -1.59
N THR A 112 20.55 -2.35 -2.44
CA THR A 112 19.45 -1.97 -3.33
C THR A 112 18.28 -1.37 -2.55
N LEU A 113 17.90 -1.98 -1.42
CA LEU A 113 16.83 -1.45 -0.58
C LEU A 113 17.22 -0.09 0.01
N ARG A 114 18.45 0.08 0.52
CA ARG A 114 18.91 1.36 1.07
C ARG A 114 18.92 2.49 0.03
N ASP A 115 19.27 2.16 -1.20
CA ASP A 115 19.41 3.12 -2.29
C ASP A 115 18.09 3.32 -3.07
N SER A 116 16.98 2.72 -2.61
CA SER A 116 15.65 2.92 -3.18
C SER A 116 15.20 4.37 -3.10
N HIS A 117 14.42 4.81 -4.10
CA HIS A 117 13.81 6.13 -4.12
C HIS A 117 12.38 6.10 -3.58
N GLU A 118 11.87 7.25 -3.14
CA GLU A 118 10.45 7.42 -2.82
C GLU A 118 9.56 7.10 -4.03
N ILE A 119 8.38 6.52 -3.75
CA ILE A 119 7.35 6.34 -4.79
C ILE A 119 6.95 7.71 -5.33
N GLN A 120 7.10 7.89 -6.63
CA GLN A 120 6.78 9.13 -7.32
C GLN A 120 5.36 9.11 -7.90
N ILE A 121 4.85 10.29 -8.20
CA ILE A 121 3.58 10.46 -8.94
C ILE A 121 3.61 9.69 -10.28
N ALA A 122 4.77 9.67 -10.95
CA ALA A 122 4.96 8.92 -12.19
C ALA A 122 4.73 7.41 -12.01
N ASP A 123 5.12 6.85 -10.87
CA ASP A 123 4.90 5.42 -10.57
C ASP A 123 3.40 5.11 -10.46
N SER A 124 2.62 6.00 -9.83
CA SER A 124 1.15 5.85 -9.74
C SER A 124 0.47 5.89 -11.10
N LYS A 125 0.99 6.70 -12.03
CA LYS A 125 0.50 6.72 -13.42
C LYS A 125 0.85 5.43 -14.15
N ASN A 126 2.09 4.98 -14.02
CA ASN A 126 2.55 3.72 -14.62
C ASN A 126 1.70 2.52 -14.17
N TRP A 127 1.27 2.47 -12.90
CA TRP A 127 0.38 1.41 -12.41
C TRP A 127 -0.99 1.45 -13.09
N SER A 128 -1.57 2.64 -13.23
CA SER A 128 -2.86 2.84 -13.89
C SER A 128 -2.80 2.42 -15.36
N GLU A 129 -1.75 2.84 -16.08
CA GLU A 129 -1.48 2.43 -17.46
C GLU A 129 -1.30 0.93 -17.60
N TYR A 130 -0.54 0.31 -16.69
CA TYR A 130 -0.32 -1.14 -16.68
C TYR A 130 -1.64 -1.90 -16.53
N TRP A 131 -2.47 -1.51 -15.56
CA TRP A 131 -3.76 -2.17 -15.33
C TRP A 131 -4.74 -1.98 -16.49
N ARG A 132 -4.75 -0.81 -17.15
CA ARG A 132 -5.49 -0.60 -18.41
C ARG A 132 -5.00 -1.54 -19.52
N LYS A 133 -3.69 -1.67 -19.69
CA LYS A 133 -3.09 -2.58 -20.68
C LYS A 133 -3.46 -4.03 -20.42
N MET A 134 -3.62 -4.42 -19.16
CA MET A 134 -4.03 -5.77 -18.76
C MET A 134 -5.55 -6.02 -18.87
N GLY A 135 -6.35 -4.98 -19.20
CA GLY A 135 -7.80 -5.10 -19.38
C GLY A 135 -8.57 -5.31 -18.08
N ILE A 136 -8.00 -4.89 -16.95
CA ILE A 136 -8.64 -4.96 -15.62
C ILE A 136 -9.17 -3.61 -15.12
N LEU A 137 -8.78 -2.52 -15.80
CA LEU A 137 -9.36 -1.17 -15.71
C LEU A 137 -9.98 -0.80 -17.06
#